data_AF-A0A949TIZ3-F1
#
_entry.id   AF-A0A949TIZ3-F1
#
_cell.length_a   1.000
_cell.length_b   1.000
_cell.length_c   1.000
_cell.angle_alpha   90.00
_cell.angle_beta   90.00
_cell.angle_gamma   90.00
#
_symmetry.space_group_name_H-M   'P 1'
#
loop_
_entity.id
_entity.type
_entity.pdbx_description
1 polymer ?
#
loop_
_entity_poly.entity_id
_entity_poly.type
_entity_poly.pdbx_seq_one_letter_code
_entity_poly.pdbx_strand_id
1 'polypeptide(L)'
;MTDSNIAVFCPVYYQIIQRRGNGWAFKHGEPFINLFNAPNLSPEEKFKAFGTSMKKVAIELFRINGGKQGYYIANILDKKYYYCGSEWKDVKNKLKELGIGRDNQIKS
;
A
#
# COMPACT_ATOMS: atom_id res chain seq x y z
N MET A 1 -24.59 3.52 10.69
CA MET A 1 -23.36 2.91 11.22
C MET A 1 -22.19 3.66 10.62
N THR A 2 -21.54 4.49 11.42
CA THR A 2 -20.43 5.35 11.00
C THR A 2 -19.21 4.47 10.76
N ASP A 3 -18.98 4.14 9.48
CA ASP A 3 -17.71 3.63 9.00
C ASP A 3 -16.64 4.62 9.44
N SER A 4 -15.99 4.30 10.54
CA SER A 4 -14.86 5.08 11.02
C SER A 4 -13.84 5.02 9.89
N ASN A 5 -13.69 6.15 9.20
CA ASN A 5 -12.66 6.43 8.22
C ASN A 5 -11.31 6.30 8.95
N ILE A 6 -10.88 5.06 9.19
CA ILE A 6 -9.62 4.76 9.85
C ILE A 6 -8.57 5.06 8.79
N ALA A 7 -8.15 6.32 8.77
CA ALA A 7 -7.04 6.83 7.99
C ALA A 7 -5.82 5.99 8.36
N VAL A 8 -5.43 5.11 7.44
CA VAL A 8 -4.23 4.29 7.60
C VAL A 8 -3.03 5.21 7.36
N PHE A 9 -2.30 5.54 8.42
CA PHE A 9 -1.06 6.28 8.29
C PHE A 9 0.00 5.39 7.64
N CYS A 10 0.33 5.66 6.39
CA CYS A 10 1.22 4.85 5.59
C CYS A 10 2.34 5.72 5.01
N PRO A 11 3.63 5.37 5.19
CA PRO A 11 4.70 6.10 4.55
C PRO A 11 4.51 6.14 3.03
N VAL A 12 4.94 7.23 2.39
CA VAL A 12 4.72 7.46 0.96
C VAL A 12 5.24 6.32 0.07
N TYR A 13 6.26 5.58 0.51
CA TYR A 13 6.86 4.45 -0.19
C TYR A 13 6.16 3.10 0.06
N TYR A 14 5.09 3.04 0.85
CA TYR A 14 4.22 1.87 0.95
C TYR A 14 2.98 2.10 0.09
N GLN A 15 2.77 1.24 -0.90
CA GLN A 15 1.64 1.31 -1.83
C GLN A 15 0.70 0.14 -1.56
N ILE A 16 -0.60 0.43 -1.45
CA ILE A 16 -1.64 -0.60 -1.33
C ILE A 16 -2.22 -0.84 -2.72
N ILE A 17 -2.21 -2.10 -3.16
CA ILE A 17 -2.64 -2.49 -4.49
C ILE A 17 -3.70 -3.58 -4.36
N GLN A 18 -4.77 -3.49 -5.14
CA GLN A 18 -5.80 -4.53 -5.22
C GLN A 18 -5.72 -5.22 -6.59
N ARG A 19 -5.60 -6.55 -6.60
CA ARG A 19 -5.84 -7.35 -7.80
C ARG A 19 -7.35 -7.40 -8.05
N ARG A 20 -7.79 -6.97 -9.24
CA ARG A 20 -9.19 -6.98 -9.68
C ARG A 20 -9.28 -7.66 -11.05
N GLY A 21 -9.71 -8.92 -11.06
CA GLY A 21 -9.73 -9.72 -12.28
C GLY A 21 -8.35 -9.80 -12.92
N ASN A 22 -8.22 -9.30 -14.15
CA ASN A 22 -6.96 -9.32 -14.90
C ASN A 22 -6.06 -8.10 -14.62
N GLY A 23 -6.54 -7.11 -13.88
CA GLY A 23 -5.85 -5.83 -13.64
C GLY A 23 -5.37 -5.64 -12.20
N TRP A 24 -4.51 -4.63 -12.03
CA TRP A 24 -4.04 -4.15 -10.73
C TRP A 24 -4.53 -2.73 -10.51
N ALA A 25 -5.25 -2.51 -9.42
CA ALA A 25 -5.72 -1.20 -9.00
C ALA A 25 -4.81 -0.68 -7.88
N PHE A 26 -4.00 0.33 -8.20
CA PHE A 26 -3.18 1.04 -7.22
C PHE A 26 -4.08 2.00 -6.44
N LYS A 27 -4.32 1.72 -5.16
CA LYS A 27 -5.08 2.63 -4.29
C LYS A 27 -4.12 3.67 -3.72
N HIS A 28 -4.28 4.91 -4.16
CA HIS A 28 -3.60 6.05 -3.56
C HIS A 28 -4.44 6.51 -2.37
N GLY A 29 -3.96 6.30 -1.15
CA GLY A 29 -4.49 7.03 0.00
C GLY A 29 -4.12 8.50 -0.14
N GLU A 30 -4.99 9.41 0.29
CA GLU A 30 -4.59 10.81 0.42
C GLU A 30 -3.39 10.88 1.39
N PRO A 31 -2.23 11.42 0.97
CA PRO A 31 -1.10 11.58 1.86
C PRO A 31 -1.46 12.60 2.93
N PHE A 32 -1.78 12.13 4.15
CA PHE A 32 -2.11 13.03 5.27
C PHE A 32 -0.91 13.88 5.73
N ILE A 33 0.33 13.44 5.50
CA ILE A 33 1.53 14.26 5.77
C ILE A 33 2.60 13.98 4.70
N ASN A 34 2.86 14.97 3.86
CA ASN A 34 4.03 15.00 2.97
C ASN A 34 5.29 15.34 3.78
N LEU A 35 5.78 14.37 4.57
CA LEU A 35 6.99 14.49 5.40
C LEU A 35 8.26 14.84 4.61
N PHE A 36 8.23 14.71 3.29
CA PHE A 36 9.39 14.88 2.42
C PHE A 36 9.36 16.16 1.59
N ASN A 37 8.37 17.04 1.76
CA ASN A 37 8.11 18.17 0.83
C ASN A 37 8.17 17.72 -0.63
N ALA A 38 7.79 16.48 -0.90
CA ALA A 38 7.86 15.92 -2.24
C ALA A 38 6.87 16.72 -3.10
N PRO A 39 7.26 17.20 -4.30
CA PRO A 39 6.30 17.78 -5.22
C PRO A 39 5.12 16.82 -5.42
N ASN A 40 3.95 17.32 -5.83
CA ASN A 40 2.83 16.48 -6.23
C ASN A 40 3.24 15.65 -7.45
N LEU A 41 3.94 14.55 -7.22
CA LEU A 41 4.43 13.65 -8.23
C LEU A 41 3.25 12.80 -8.71
N SER A 42 3.14 12.66 -10.03
CA SER A 42 2.30 11.62 -10.60
C SER A 42 2.72 10.25 -10.07
N PRO A 43 1.82 9.25 -10.07
CA PRO A 43 2.17 7.88 -9.70
C PRO A 43 3.40 7.35 -10.46
N GLU A 44 3.54 7.70 -11.74
CA GLU A 44 4.68 7.29 -12.57
C GLU A 44 6.00 7.89 -12.07
N GLU A 45 6.03 9.20 -11.85
CA GLU A 45 7.21 9.90 -11.36
C GLU A 45 7.60 9.42 -9.96
N LYS A 46 6.61 9.16 -9.10
CA LYS A 46 6.85 8.59 -7.77
C LYS A 46 7.55 7.24 -7.86
N PHE A 47 7.02 6.29 -8.64
CA PHE A 47 7.64 4.97 -8.76
C PHE A 47 9.04 5.09 -9.38
N LYS A 48 9.22 5.99 -10.35
CA LYS A 48 10.52 6.29 -10.97
C LYS A 48 11.52 6.88 -9.96
N ALA A 49 11.08 7.78 -9.08
CA ALA A 49 11.91 8.38 -8.03
C ALA A 49 12.45 7.34 -7.04
N PHE A 50 11.67 6.29 -6.78
CA PHE A 50 12.14 5.13 -6.01
C PHE A 50 12.88 4.10 -6.87
N GLY A 51 13.21 4.35 -8.14
CA GLY A 51 13.95 3.42 -9.00
C GLY A 51 13.13 2.19 -9.45
N THR A 52 11.80 2.30 -9.53
CA THR A 52 10.92 1.24 -10.02
C THR A 52 9.87 1.77 -11.01
N SER A 53 8.93 0.92 -11.40
CA SER A 53 7.77 1.31 -12.21
C SER A 53 6.54 0.50 -11.78
N MET A 54 5.34 0.99 -12.09
CA MET A 54 4.11 0.25 -11.83
C MET A 54 4.13 -1.14 -12.49
N LYS A 55 4.69 -1.25 -13.71
CA LYS A 55 4.86 -2.53 -14.42
C LYS A 55 5.78 -3.48 -13.66
N LYS A 56 6.93 -3.02 -13.18
CA LYS A 56 7.86 -3.84 -12.38
C LYS A 56 7.18 -4.33 -11.11
N VAL A 57 6.49 -3.44 -10.39
CA VAL A 57 5.73 -3.81 -9.19
C VAL A 57 4.65 -4.84 -9.50
N ALA A 58 3.85 -4.66 -10.55
CA ALA A 58 2.82 -5.61 -10.94
C ALA A 58 3.38 -7.02 -11.24
N ILE A 59 4.57 -7.11 -11.84
CA ILE A 59 5.26 -8.38 -12.08
C ILE A 59 5.67 -9.03 -10.75
N GLU A 60 6.24 -8.27 -9.82
CA GLU A 60 6.64 -8.80 -8.51
C GLU A 60 5.43 -9.25 -7.68
N LEU A 61 4.33 -8.48 -7.68
CA LEU A 61 3.09 -8.87 -7.00
C LEU A 61 2.50 -10.16 -7.60
N PHE A 62 2.64 -10.35 -8.91
CA PHE A 62 2.24 -11.60 -9.56
C PHE A 62 3.12 -12.77 -9.09
N ARG A 63 4.44 -12.57 -8.99
CA ARG A 63 5.40 -13.61 -8.59
C ARG A 63 5.17 -14.15 -7.17
N ILE A 64 4.89 -13.29 -6.20
CA ILE A 64 4.83 -13.71 -4.78
C ILE A 64 3.64 -14.60 -4.44
N ASN A 65 2.54 -14.55 -5.20
CA ASN A 65 1.32 -15.28 -4.88
C ASN A 65 0.49 -15.67 -6.12
N GLY A 66 1.16 -15.87 -7.27
CA GLY A 66 0.52 -16.22 -8.54
C GLY A 66 -0.51 -15.20 -9.04
N GLY A 67 -0.42 -13.95 -8.60
CA GLY A 67 -1.43 -12.92 -8.91
C GLY A 67 -2.83 -13.24 -8.36
N LYS A 68 -2.92 -13.97 -7.24
CA LYS A 68 -4.18 -14.26 -6.52
C LYS A 68 -5.01 -12.99 -6.32
N GLN A 69 -6.33 -13.10 -6.43
CA GLN A 69 -7.24 -11.98 -6.16
C GLN A 69 -7.12 -11.51 -4.71
N GLY A 70 -7.22 -10.20 -4.48
CA GLY A 70 -7.12 -9.62 -3.15
C GLY A 70 -6.19 -8.41 -3.08
N TYR A 71 -5.78 -8.08 -1.87
CA TYR A 71 -4.96 -6.93 -1.54
C TYR A 71 -3.50 -7.30 -1.32
N TYR A 72 -2.66 -6.36 -1.70
CA TYR A 72 -1.22 -6.43 -1.66
C TYR A 72 -0.65 -5.12 -1.14
N ILE A 73 0.52 -5.21 -0.52
CA ILE A 73 1.32 -4.06 -0.11
C ILE A 73 2.68 -4.16 -0.80
N ALA A 74 3.11 -3.06 -1.42
CA ALA A 74 4.45 -2.91 -1.98
C ALA A 74 5.21 -1.84 -1.20
N ASN A 75 6.29 -2.22 -0.55
CA ASN A 75 7.33 -1.29 -0.12
C ASN A 75 8.22 -1.01 -1.34
N ILE A 76 7.98 0.14 -1.99
CA ILE A 76 8.73 0.51 -3.19
C ILE A 76 10.12 1.07 -2.87
N LEU A 77 10.44 1.38 -1.62
CA LEU A 77 11.80 1.75 -1.21
C LEU A 77 12.68 0.49 -1.18
N ASP A 78 12.29 -0.51 -0.38
CA ASP A 78 13.09 -1.73 -0.15
C ASP A 78 12.82 -2.85 -1.18
N LYS A 79 11.91 -2.63 -2.13
CA LYS A 79 11.44 -3.65 -3.09
C LYS A 79 10.91 -4.91 -2.41
N LYS A 80 10.16 -4.74 -1.32
CA LYS A 80 9.49 -5.84 -0.60
C LYS A 80 7.99 -5.84 -0.92
N TYR A 81 7.45 -7.03 -1.11
CA TYR A 81 6.09 -7.24 -1.60
C TYR A 81 5.36 -8.24 -0.71
N TYR A 82 4.10 -7.95 -0.39
CA TYR A 82 3.32 -8.73 0.55
C TYR A 82 1.90 -8.96 0.02
N TYR A 83 1.44 -10.20 0.09
CA TYR A 83 0.02 -10.50 -0.03
C TYR A 83 -0.64 -10.31 1.33
N CYS A 84 -1.80 -9.65 1.35
CA CYS A 84 -2.53 -9.35 2.58
C CYS A 84 -3.70 -10.32 2.78
N GLY A 85 -4.56 -10.46 1.77
CA GLY A 85 -5.82 -11.20 1.88
C GLY A 85 -6.90 -10.56 1.01
N SER A 86 -8.15 -10.98 1.15
CA SER A 86 -9.27 -10.47 0.35
C SER A 86 -9.99 -9.27 0.97
N GLU A 87 -9.75 -9.00 2.26
CA GLU A 87 -10.47 -7.99 3.02
C GLU A 87 -9.59 -6.79 3.40
N TRP A 88 -10.23 -5.64 3.64
CA TRP A 88 -9.51 -4.45 4.11
C TRP A 88 -8.90 -4.64 5.50
N LYS A 89 -9.51 -5.50 6.33
CA LYS A 89 -8.98 -5.88 7.64
C LYS A 89 -7.61 -6.56 7.52
N ASP A 90 -7.40 -7.37 6.48
CA ASP A 90 -6.14 -8.06 6.25
C ASP A 90 -5.00 -7.08 5.91
N VAL A 91 -5.32 -6.03 5.15
CA VAL A 91 -4.37 -4.94 4.85
C VAL A 91 -3.96 -4.25 6.14
N LYS A 92 -4.91 -3.92 7.02
CA LYS A 92 -4.61 -3.31 8.33
C LYS A 92 -3.73 -4.20 9.19
N ASN A 93 -4.04 -5.49 9.27
CA ASN A 93 -3.24 -6.46 10.03
C ASN A 93 -1.82 -6.54 9.49
N LYS A 94 -1.66 -6.65 8.16
CA LYS A 94 -0.35 -6.69 7.51
C LYS A 94 0.46 -5.42 7.77
N LEU A 95 -0.17 -4.24 7.74
CA LEU A 95 0.52 -2.99 8.05
C LEU A 95 1.01 -2.97 9.50
N LYS A 96 0.19 -3.42 10.46
CA LYS A 96 0.62 -3.54 11.87
C LYS A 96 1.80 -4.50 12.03
N GLU A 97 1.76 -5.65 11.36
CA GLU A 97 2.89 -6.61 11.34
C GLU A 97 4.18 -5.97 10.79
N LEU A 98 4.05 -5.04 9.84
CA LEU A 98 5.17 -4.28 9.28
C LEU A 98 5.57 -3.07 10.13
N GLY A 99 4.96 -2.89 11.32
CA GLY A 99 5.21 -1.75 12.21
C GLY A 99 4.58 -0.44 11.74
N ILE A 100 3.60 -0.50 10.84
CA ILE A 100 2.94 0.66 10.22
C ILE A 100 1.53 0.84 10.79
N GLY A 101 1.27 2.06 11.29
CA GLY A 101 0.05 2.39 12.01
C GLY A 101 0.21 2.14 13.50
N ARG A 102 -0.09 3.16 14.31
CA ARG A 102 -0.23 2.97 15.76
C ARG A 102 -1.62 2.41 16.03
N ASP A 103 -1.72 1.50 16.99
CA ASP A 103 -2.98 1.35 17.70
C ASP A 103 -3.27 2.71 18.36
N ASN A 104 -4.37 3.35 17.98
CA ASN A 104 -4.97 4.33 18.88
C ASN A 104 -5.46 3.53 20.10
N GLN A 105 -4.55 3.26 21.05
CA GLN A 105 -4.97 2.94 22.41
C GLN A 105 -5.48 4.26 23.00
N ILE A 106 -6.76 4.55 22.79
CA ILE A 106 -7.50 5.28 23.81
C ILE A 106 -7.73 4.23 24.89
N LYS A 107 -6.79 4.16 25.84
CA LYS A 107 -7.07 3.49 27.12
C LYS A 107 -8.16 4.31 27.78
N SER A 108 -9.36 3.75 27.88
CA SER A 108 -10.35 4.15 28.89
C SER A 108 -9.97 3.53 30.22
#